data_AF-A0A8S1EYW4-F1
#
_entry.id   AF-A0A8S1EYW4-F1
#
_cell.length_a   1.000
_cell.length_b   1.000
_cell.length_c   1.000
_cell.angle_alpha   90.00
_cell.angle_beta   90.00
_cell.angle_gamma   90.00
#
_symmetry.space_group_name_H-M   'P 1'
#
loop_
_entity.id
_entity.type
_entity.pdbx_description
1 polymer ?
#
loop_
_entity_poly.entity_id
_entity_poly.type
_entity_poly.pdbx_seq_one_letter_code
_entity_poly.pdbx_strand_id
1 'polypeptide(L)'
;MFKSVARCFAVFVAMQFAKFIFLVLISSCAAIRCFKGVRVKDNRGPYGLLREHCPRNMTQCMKAVLYDFPVTFAYACADPAVFTNSPDGCIRQGMQEICLCSEWDYCNIIDR
;
A
#
# COMPACT_ATOMS: atom_id res chain seq x y z
N MET A 1 -34.19 -7.62 -42.33
CA MET A 1 -32.75 -7.94 -42.11
C MET A 1 -32.03 -7.00 -41.14
N PHE A 2 -32.34 -5.70 -41.06
CA PHE A 2 -31.59 -4.74 -40.21
C PHE A 2 -31.68 -4.93 -38.68
N LYS A 3 -32.76 -5.51 -38.14
CA LYS A 3 -32.94 -5.73 -36.68
C LYS A 3 -31.93 -6.72 -36.09
N SER A 4 -31.40 -7.66 -36.88
CA SER A 4 -30.40 -8.65 -36.41
C SER A 4 -29.01 -8.03 -36.28
N VAL A 5 -28.63 -7.14 -37.19
CA VAL A 5 -27.31 -6.49 -37.19
C VAL A 5 -27.18 -5.54 -36.00
N ALA A 6 -28.24 -4.79 -35.68
CA ALA A 6 -28.28 -3.90 -34.51
C ALA A 6 -28.09 -4.66 -33.17
N ARG A 7 -28.64 -5.88 -33.06
CA ARG A 7 -28.48 -6.72 -31.86
C ARG A 7 -27.04 -7.23 -31.73
N CYS A 8 -26.42 -7.68 -32.82
CA CYS A 8 -25.01 -8.11 -32.80
C CYS A 8 -24.07 -6.95 -32.45
N PHE A 9 -24.34 -5.75 -32.98
CA PHE A 9 -23.55 -4.56 -32.66
C PHE A 9 -23.66 -4.16 -31.19
N ALA A 10 -24.86 -4.18 -30.61
CA ALA A 10 -25.07 -3.89 -29.20
C ALA A 10 -24.36 -4.90 -28.27
N VAL A 11 -24.38 -6.19 -28.61
CA VAL A 11 -23.66 -7.24 -27.86
C VAL A 11 -22.15 -7.03 -27.94
N PHE A 12 -21.62 -6.70 -29.12
CA PHE A 12 -20.20 -6.41 -29.29
C PHE A 12 -19.76 -5.20 -28.45
N VAL A 13 -20.52 -4.11 -28.49
CA VAL A 13 -20.24 -2.91 -27.68
C VAL A 13 -20.31 -3.23 -26.18
N ALA A 14 -21.30 -4.01 -25.73
CA ALA A 14 -21.41 -4.43 -24.33
C ALA A 14 -20.22 -5.31 -23.88
N MET A 15 -19.74 -6.22 -24.74
CA MET A 15 -18.56 -7.05 -24.45
C MET A 15 -17.28 -6.21 -24.33
N GLN A 16 -17.09 -5.21 -25.21
CA GLN A 16 -15.94 -4.31 -25.10
C GLN A 16 -16.01 -3.45 -23.84
N PHE A 17 -17.21 -2.97 -23.47
CA PHE A 17 -17.41 -2.19 -22.25
C PHE A 17 -17.16 -3.04 -20.99
N ALA A 18 -17.64 -4.28 -20.95
CA ALA A 18 -17.38 -5.20 -19.86
C ALA A 18 -15.89 -5.52 -19.72
N LYS A 19 -15.17 -5.72 -20.83
CA LYS A 19 -13.72 -5.93 -20.83
C LYS A 19 -12.97 -4.70 -20.31
N PHE A 20 -13.40 -3.50 -20.68
CA PHE A 20 -12.84 -2.25 -20.17
C PHE A 20 -13.07 -2.09 -18.66
N ILE A 21 -14.29 -2.33 -18.18
CA ILE A 21 -14.63 -2.31 -16.74
C ILE A 21 -13.77 -3.31 -15.95
N PHE A 22 -13.65 -4.53 -16.47
CA PHE A 22 -12.85 -5.59 -15.83
C PHE A 22 -11.36 -5.21 -15.73
N LEU A 23 -10.81 -4.59 -16.78
CA LEU A 23 -9.42 -4.09 -16.78
C LEU A 23 -9.19 -2.98 -15.74
N VAL A 24 -10.15 -2.05 -15.63
CA VAL A 24 -10.10 -0.95 -14.65
C VAL A 24 -10.21 -1.47 -13.21
N LEU A 25 -11.08 -2.46 -12.98
CA LEU A 25 -11.23 -3.11 -11.67
C LEU A 25 -9.97 -3.86 -11.23
N ILE A 26 -9.35 -4.65 -12.11
CA ILE A 26 -8.10 -5.35 -11.79
C ILE A 26 -6.97 -4.36 -11.47
N SER A 27 -6.87 -3.27 -12.24
CA SER A 27 -5.84 -2.25 -12.04
C SER A 27 -5.97 -1.52 -10.68
N SER A 28 -7.13 -1.59 -10.03
CA SER A 28 -7.42 -0.97 -8.74
C SER A 28 -7.19 -1.92 -7.55
N CYS A 29 -6.99 -3.21 -7.80
CA CYS A 29 -6.94 -4.25 -6.78
C CYS A 29 -5.51 -4.60 -6.31
N ALA A 30 -4.48 -4.02 -6.92
CA ALA A 30 -3.07 -4.33 -6.64
C ALA A 30 -2.39 -3.35 -5.66
N ALA A 31 -3.14 -2.47 -5.00
CA ALA A 31 -2.60 -1.53 -4.02
C ALA A 31 -2.55 -2.18 -2.64
N ILE A 32 -1.34 -2.38 -2.10
CA ILE A 32 -1.14 -2.82 -0.71
C ILE A 32 -1.76 -1.81 0.26
N ARG A 33 -2.31 -2.29 1.37
CA ARG A 33 -2.86 -1.44 2.43
C ARG A 33 -1.90 -1.38 3.59
N CYS A 34 -1.61 -0.18 4.10
CA CYS A 34 -0.68 0.02 5.21
C CYS A 34 -1.32 0.87 6.30
N PHE A 35 -0.75 0.80 7.51
CA PHE A 35 -1.02 1.83 8.51
C PHE A 35 -0.16 3.06 8.23
N LYS A 36 -0.76 4.23 8.43
CA LYS A 36 -0.09 5.52 8.38
C LYS A 36 -0.33 6.29 9.67
N GLY A 37 0.73 6.82 10.24
CA GLY A 37 0.65 7.65 11.44
C GLY A 37 1.84 7.44 12.37
N VAL A 38 1.72 7.92 13.59
CA VAL A 38 2.79 7.89 14.60
C VAL A 38 2.26 7.31 15.90
N ARG A 39 3.01 6.40 16.52
CA ARG A 39 2.70 5.80 17.81
C ARG A 39 3.88 5.97 18.75
N VAL A 40 3.61 6.34 19.99
CA VAL A 40 4.63 6.39 21.06
C VAL A 40 4.56 5.08 21.85
N LYS A 41 5.71 4.42 22.10
CA LYS A 41 5.81 3.05 22.65
C LYS A 41 4.96 2.81 23.90
N ASP A 42 4.99 3.74 24.85
CA ASP A 42 4.34 3.58 26.16
C ASP A 42 2.95 4.22 26.23
N ASN A 43 2.55 4.92 25.17
CA ASN A 43 1.25 5.57 25.12
C ASN A 43 0.23 4.58 24.54
N ARG A 44 -0.65 4.04 25.40
CA ARG A 44 -1.70 3.06 25.03
C ARG A 44 -2.82 3.64 24.14
N GLY A 45 -2.75 4.91 23.77
CA GLY A 45 -3.68 5.57 22.88
C GLY A 45 -3.28 5.39 21.40
N PRO A 46 -4.20 4.96 20.51
CA PRO A 46 -3.99 5.00 19.07
C PRO A 46 -4.12 6.44 18.60
N TYR A 47 -3.08 7.26 18.78
CA TYR A 47 -3.05 8.58 18.16
C TYR A 47 -2.87 8.41 16.64
N GLY A 48 -3.98 8.30 15.91
CA GLY A 48 -4.03 8.60 14.48
C GLY A 48 -3.38 7.56 13.54
N LEU A 49 -3.41 6.26 13.86
CA LEU A 49 -3.10 5.25 12.85
C LEU A 49 -4.27 5.12 11.88
N LEU A 50 -4.10 5.67 10.68
CA LEU A 50 -5.04 5.59 9.59
C LEU A 50 -4.72 4.38 8.72
N ARG A 51 -5.77 3.73 8.20
CA ARG A 51 -5.63 2.70 7.18
C ARG A 51 -5.66 3.39 5.82
N GLU A 52 -4.61 3.26 5.03
CA GLU A 52 -4.49 3.89 3.72
C GLU A 52 -4.13 2.84 2.66
N HIS A 53 -4.66 3.02 1.45
CA HIS A 53 -4.20 2.29 0.27
C HIS A 53 -2.97 2.99 -0.28
N CYS A 54 -1.90 2.24 -0.51
CA CYS A 54 -0.69 2.84 -1.02
C CYS A 54 -0.82 3.25 -2.49
N PRO A 55 -0.15 4.35 -2.90
CA PRO A 55 -0.05 4.72 -4.30
C PRO A 55 0.67 3.62 -5.08
N ARG A 56 0.44 3.55 -6.41
CA ARG A 56 0.97 2.48 -7.26
C ARG A 56 2.49 2.27 -7.21
N ASN A 57 3.23 3.32 -6.87
CA ASN A 57 4.70 3.30 -6.80
C ASN A 57 5.21 2.86 -5.41
N MET A 58 4.34 2.74 -4.41
CA MET A 58 4.69 2.32 -3.05
C MET A 58 4.04 0.98 -2.78
N THR A 59 4.72 -0.09 -3.16
CA THR A 59 4.18 -1.46 -3.10
C THR A 59 4.47 -2.17 -1.77
N GLN A 60 5.13 -1.50 -0.82
CA GLN A 60 5.47 -2.06 0.48
C GLN A 60 5.10 -1.10 1.62
N CYS A 61 4.92 -1.64 2.82
CA CYS A 61 4.75 -0.82 4.01
C CYS A 61 6.10 -0.67 4.73
N MET A 62 6.30 0.47 5.39
CA MET A 62 7.45 0.68 6.26
C MET A 62 7.03 0.99 7.69
N LYS A 63 7.97 0.72 8.59
CA LYS A 63 7.97 1.13 10.00
C LYS A 63 9.29 1.83 10.29
N ALA A 64 9.23 3.06 10.74
CA ALA A 64 10.37 3.78 11.29
C ALA A 64 10.31 3.75 12.81
N VAL A 65 11.46 3.53 13.45
CA VAL A 65 11.71 3.61 14.88
C VAL A 65 12.63 4.80 15.11
N LEU A 66 12.17 5.76 15.88
CA LEU A 66 12.97 6.86 16.40
C LEU A 66 13.28 6.53 17.86
N TYR A 67 14.56 6.31 18.14
CA TYR A 67 15.11 6.00 19.46
C TYR A 67 15.26 7.26 20.33
N ASP A 68 14.26 8.15 20.27
CA ASP A 68 14.14 9.29 21.18
C ASP A 68 13.47 8.86 22.50
N PHE A 69 13.47 9.73 23.51
CA PHE A 69 12.70 9.53 24.75
C PHE A 69 11.47 10.44 24.75
N PRO A 70 10.24 9.91 24.58
CA PRO A 70 9.86 8.49 24.46
C PRO A 70 10.05 7.91 23.05
N VAL A 71 10.28 6.59 22.97
CA VAL A 71 10.49 5.89 21.69
C VAL A 71 9.26 6.04 20.81
N THR A 72 9.49 6.47 19.57
CA THR A 72 8.42 6.82 18.63
C THR A 72 8.48 5.93 17.40
N PHE A 73 7.34 5.41 16.98
CA PHE A 73 7.16 4.61 15.78
C PHE A 73 6.40 5.41 14.75
N ALA A 74 6.87 5.44 13.50
CA ALA A 74 6.13 6.00 12.38
C ALA A 74 5.82 4.91 11.36
N TYR A 75 4.63 4.96 10.78
CA TYR A 75 4.11 3.98 9.83
C TYR A 75 3.72 4.70 8.55
N ALA A 76 4.05 4.13 7.39
CA ALA A 76 3.64 4.65 6.10
C ALA A 76 3.81 3.60 4.98
N CYS A 77 3.34 3.95 3.79
CA CYS A 77 3.70 3.30 2.55
C CYS A 77 5.14 3.67 2.14
N ALA A 78 5.84 2.76 1.49
CA ALA A 78 7.21 2.94 1.04
C ALA A 78 7.42 2.40 -0.38
N ASP A 79 8.33 3.06 -1.09
CA ASP A 79 8.85 2.59 -2.37
C ASP A 79 10.05 1.66 -2.09
N PRO A 80 9.99 0.37 -2.46
CA PRO A 80 11.09 -0.56 -2.25
C PRO A 80 12.38 -0.14 -2.97
N ALA A 81 12.30 0.69 -4.03
CA ALA A 81 13.47 1.21 -4.73
C ALA A 81 14.43 2.00 -3.82
N VAL A 82 13.89 2.66 -2.78
CA VAL A 82 14.67 3.43 -1.80
C VAL A 82 15.58 2.54 -0.96
N PHE A 83 15.21 1.27 -0.78
CA PHE A 83 15.91 0.30 0.07
C PHE A 83 16.78 -0.68 -0.74
N THR A 84 16.97 -0.44 -2.03
CA THR A 84 17.78 -1.29 -2.92
C THR A 84 19.22 -1.51 -2.45
N ASN A 85 19.76 -0.56 -1.69
CA ASN A 85 21.11 -0.65 -1.13
C ASN A 85 21.15 -1.28 0.28
N SER A 86 19.99 -1.74 0.80
CA SER A 86 19.84 -2.34 2.13
C SER A 86 19.40 -3.80 2.00
N PRO A 87 20.32 -4.78 2.15
CA PRO A 87 19.99 -6.20 1.93
C PRO A 87 18.96 -6.74 2.94
N ASP A 88 18.92 -6.17 4.13
CA ASP A 88 17.97 -6.44 5.20
C ASP A 88 16.68 -5.59 5.11
N GLY A 89 16.54 -4.76 4.07
CA GLY A 89 15.37 -3.89 3.87
C GLY A 89 15.25 -2.77 4.90
N CYS A 90 16.34 -2.47 5.62
CA CYS A 90 16.41 -1.47 6.67
C CYS A 90 17.46 -0.39 6.38
N ILE A 91 17.12 0.86 6.64
CA ILE A 91 18.02 2.02 6.60
C ILE A 91 18.18 2.53 8.03
N ARG A 92 19.43 2.67 8.49
CA ARG A 92 19.76 3.16 9.83
C ARG A 92 20.55 4.46 9.69
N GLN A 93 20.04 5.53 10.29
CA GLN A 93 20.67 6.85 10.28
C GLN A 93 20.57 7.48 11.68
N GLY A 94 21.70 7.55 12.39
CA GLY A 94 21.74 8.11 13.74
C GLY A 94 20.80 7.37 14.71
N MET A 95 19.84 8.09 15.28
CA MET A 95 18.83 7.56 16.20
C MET A 95 17.56 7.07 15.49
N GLN A 96 17.57 6.96 14.15
CA GLN A 96 16.42 6.52 13.36
C GLN A 96 16.74 5.22 12.62
N GLU A 97 15.83 4.26 12.69
CA GLU A 97 15.84 3.02 11.92
C GLU A 97 14.55 2.88 11.14
N ILE A 98 14.62 2.73 9.83
CA ILE A 98 13.46 2.59 8.93
C ILE A 98 13.56 1.24 8.28
N CYS A 99 12.56 0.39 8.46
CA CYS A 99 12.52 -0.95 7.88
C CYS A 99 11.27 -1.14 7.03
N LEU A 100 11.46 -1.79 5.88
CA LEU A 100 10.37 -2.37 5.12
C LEU A 100 9.83 -3.59 5.84
N CYS A 101 8.52 -3.78 5.78
CA CYS A 101 7.92 -5.07 6.09
C CYS A 101 7.47 -5.77 4.81
N SER A 102 7.37 -7.08 4.95
CA SER A 102 6.98 -8.02 3.90
C SER A 102 5.65 -7.65 3.20
N GLU A 103 5.43 -8.15 1.98
CA GLU A 103 4.38 -7.70 1.04
C GLU A 103 2.95 -8.17 1.38
N TRP A 104 2.45 -7.84 2.57
CA TRP A 104 1.11 -8.18 3.04
C TRP A 104 0.48 -6.99 3.74
N ASP A 105 -0.84 -6.89 3.63
CA ASP A 105 -1.60 -5.77 4.15
C ASP A 105 -1.35 -5.57 5.64
N TYR A 106 -1.09 -4.32 6.02
CA TYR A 106 -0.91 -3.85 7.39
C TYR A 106 0.28 -4.48 8.13
N CYS A 107 1.26 -5.04 7.42
CA CYS A 107 2.42 -5.69 8.04
C CYS A 107 3.21 -4.77 8.99
N ASN A 108 3.10 -3.44 8.82
CA ASN A 108 3.95 -2.49 9.51
C ASN A 108 3.58 -2.28 10.99
N ILE A 109 2.41 -2.72 11.44
CA ILE A 109 2.01 -2.59 12.87
C ILE A 109 2.50 -3.74 13.75
N ILE A 110 2.83 -4.89 13.14
CA ILE A 110 3.21 -6.10 13.88
C ILE A 110 4.66 -5.92 14.33
N ASP A 111 4.89 -5.84 15.64
CA ASP A 111 6.23 -5.99 16.22
C ASP A 111 6.70 -7.42 15.91
N ARG A 112 7.74 -7.55 15.07
CA ARG A 112 8.54 -8.78 14.99
C ARG A 112 9.48 -8.86 16.18
#